data_AF-A0A656Q9G8-F1
#
_entry.id   AF-A0A656Q9G8-F1
#
_cell.length_a   1.000
_cell.length_b   1.000
_cell.length_c   1.000
_cell.angle_alpha   90.00
_cell.angle_beta   90.00
_cell.angle_gamma   90.00
#
_symmetry.space_group_name_H-M   'P 1'
#
loop_
_entity.id
_entity.type
_entity.pdbx_description
1 polymer ?
#
loop_
_entity_poly.entity_id
_entity_poly.type
_entity_poly.pdbx_seq_one_letter_code
_entity_poly.pdbx_strand_id
1 'polypeptide(L)' 'MITVSILAKIRRMHFRDGFPIRDIARQTGLSRNTIRRWWLREPTTGEPKYPKRVN' A
#
# COMPACT_ATOMS: atom_id res chain seq x y z
N MET A 1 12.29 -1.67 6.01
CA MET A 1 11.27 -2.49 5.33
C MET A 1 9.92 -1.84 5.56
N ILE A 2 9.11 -1.67 4.51
CA ILE A 2 7.72 -1.21 4.65
C ILE A 2 6.84 -2.44 4.85
N THR A 3 5.88 -2.38 5.77
CA THR A 3 4.95 -3.47 6.01
C THR A 3 3.85 -3.48 4.95
N VAL A 4 3.30 -4.67 4.67
CA VAL A 4 2.12 -4.85 3.81
C VAL A 4 0.92 -3.98 4.23
N SER A 5 0.82 -3.67 5.54
CA SER A 5 -0.23 -2.79 6.08
C SER A 5 -0.10 -1.33 5.61
N ILE A 6 1.12 -0.81 5.51
CA ILE A 6 1.39 0.56 5.05
C ILE A 6 1.11 0.67 3.55
N LEU A 7 1.48 -0.34 2.76
CA LEU A 7 1.20 -0.37 1.33
C LEU A 7 -0.31 -0.37 1.04
N ALA A 8 -1.06 -1.21 1.77
CA ALA A 8 -2.52 -1.26 1.65
C ALA A 8 -3.19 0.07 2.03
N LYS A 9 -2.63 0.80 3.01
CA LYS A 9 -3.11 2.15 3.39
C LYS A 9 -2.84 3.17 2.29
N ILE A 10 -1.62 3.20 1.75
CA ILE A 10 -1.22 4.09 0.63
C ILE A 10 -2.11 3.85 -0.60
N ARG A 11 -2.35 2.58 -0.93
CA ARG A 11 -3.21 2.19 -2.05
C ARG A 11 -4.65 2.66 -1.85
N ARG A 12 -5.20 2.51 -0.63
CA ARG A 12 -6.54 3.03 -0.29
C ARG A 12 -6.63 4.55 -0.45
N MET A 13 -5.67 5.29 0.09
CA MET A 13 -5.68 6.76 0.03
C MET A 13 -5.66 7.28 -1.41
N HIS A 14 -4.97 6.61 -2.33
CA HIS A 14 -4.92 7.06 -3.72
C HIS A 14 -6.09 6.54 -4.58
N PHE A 15 -6.44 5.25 -4.47
CA PHE A 15 -7.51 4.66 -5.30
C PHE A 15 -8.92 4.99 -4.80
N ARG A 16 -9.11 5.08 -3.48
CA ARG A 16 -10.45 5.28 -2.89
C ARG A 16 -10.69 6.75 -2.57
N ASP A 17 -9.71 7.39 -1.94
CA ASP A 17 -9.86 8.77 -1.46
C ASP A 17 -9.31 9.80 -2.47
N GLY A 18 -8.66 9.35 -3.56
CA GLY A 18 -8.17 10.22 -4.62
C GLY A 18 -7.02 11.13 -4.22
N PHE A 19 -6.34 10.88 -3.09
CA PHE A 19 -5.25 11.75 -2.64
C PHE A 19 -4.09 11.76 -3.63
N PRO A 20 -3.52 12.94 -3.94
CA PRO A 20 -2.31 13.02 -4.73
C PRO A 20 -1.13 12.47 -3.92
N ILE A 21 -0.15 11.89 -4.62
CA ILE A 21 1.03 11.25 -4.02
C ILE A 21 1.78 12.16 -3.04
N ARG A 22 1.73 13.49 -3.26
CA ARG A 22 2.33 14.49 -2.37
C ARG A 22 1.70 14.51 -0.98
N ASP A 23 0.38 14.38 -0.90
CA ASP A 23 -0.36 14.45 0.37
C ASP A 23 -0.23 13.12 1.12
N ILE A 24 -0.20 12.01 0.38
CA ILE A 24 0.15 10.69 0.92
C ILE A 24 1.55 10.70 1.54
N ALA A 25 2.55 11.29 0.86
CA ALA A 25 3.91 11.39 1.38
C ALA A 25 3.97 12.21 2.67
N ARG A 26 3.24 13.34 2.71
CA ARG A 26 3.16 14.20 3.90
C ARG A 26 2.49 13.51 5.08
N GLN A 27 1.50 12.67 4.83
CA GLN A 27 0.71 12.01 5.87
C GLN A 27 1.33 10.70 6.36
N THR A 28 2.13 10.03 5.53
CA THR A 28 2.85 8.79 5.90
C THR A 28 4.27 9.02 6.36
N GLY A 29 4.84 10.22 6.16
CA GLY A 29 6.23 10.51 6.48
C GLY A 29 7.24 9.77 5.59
N LEU A 30 6.76 9.14 4.51
CA LEU A 30 7.58 8.39 3.58
C LEU A 30 8.05 9.28 2.44
N SER A 31 9.27 9.05 1.98
CA SER A 31 9.77 9.74 0.80
C SER A 31 8.91 9.41 -0.43
N ARG A 32 8.72 10.40 -1.31
CA ARG A 32 8.04 10.22 -2.60
C ARG A 32 8.68 9.10 -3.44
N ASN A 33 9.99 8.94 -3.35
CA ASN A 33 10.73 7.88 -4.04
C ASN A 33 10.41 6.50 -3.48
N THR A 34 10.21 6.40 -2.17
CA THR A 34 9.79 5.17 -1.51
C THR A 34 8.39 4.79 -1.94
N ILE A 35 7.44 5.74 -1.91
CA ILE A 35 6.07 5.50 -2.37
C ILE A 35 6.09 5.05 -3.83
N ARG A 36 6.77 5.77 -4.73
CA ARG A 36 6.84 5.41 -6.15
C ARG A 36 7.48 4.05 -6.39
N ARG A 37 8.57 3.72 -5.68
CA ARG A 37 9.28 2.45 -5.83
C ARG A 37 8.42 1.26 -5.41
N TRP A 38 7.75 1.34 -4.26
CA TRP A 38 6.91 0.25 -3.75
C TRP A 38 5.56 0.18 -4.47
N TRP A 39 5.01 1.33 -4.86
CA TRP A 39 3.79 1.42 -5.66
C TRP A 39 3.95 0.79 -7.05
N LEU A 40 5.04 1.09 -7.78
CA LEU A 40 5.24 0.57 -9.15
C LEU A 40 5.71 -0.89 -9.19
N ARG A 41 6.37 -1.38 -8.14
CA ARG A 41 7.13 -2.64 -8.21
C ARG A 41 6.47 -3.84 -7.57
N GLU A 42 5.42 -3.68 -6.79
CA GLU A 42 4.77 -4.85 -6.19
C GLU A 42 3.47 -5.20 -6.94
N PRO A 43 3.53 -6.14 -7.89
CA PRO A 43 2.36 -6.96 -8.15
C PRO A 43 2.11 -7.73 -6.85
N THR A 44 1.00 -7.37 -6.20
CA THR A 44 0.25 -8.23 -5.28
C THR A 44 1.11 -9.21 -4.49
N THR A 45 1.55 -8.79 -3.29
CA THR A 45 1.82 -9.77 -2.23
C THR A 45 0.67 -10.79 -2.27
N GLY A 46 1.05 -12.04 -2.53
CA GLY A 46 0.19 -13.10 -3.02
C GLY A 46 -1.14 -13.19 -2.31
N GLU A 47 -2.14 -13.70 -3.05
CA GLU A 47 -3.49 -13.99 -2.59
C GLU A 47 -3.51 -14.28 -1.09
N PRO A 48 -4.32 -13.55 -0.30
CA PRO A 48 -4.45 -13.88 1.11
C PRO A 48 -4.91 -15.33 1.18
N LYS A 49 -4.00 -16.23 1.54
CA LYS A 49 -4.26 -17.66 1.69
C LYS A 49 -5.05 -17.80 2.98
N TYR A 50 -6.32 -17.45 2.91
CA TYR A 50 -7.25 -17.61 4.02
C TYR A 50 -7.21 -19.09 4.39
N PRO A 51 -6.94 -19.44 5.66
CA PRO A 51 -7.04 -20.84 6.08
C PRO A 51 -8.46 -21.31 5.74
N LYS A 52 -8.57 -22.49 5.10
CA LYS A 52 -9.87 -23.10 4.81
C LYS A 52 -10.65 -23.12 6.11
N ARG A 53 -11.85 -22.55 6.10
CA ARG A 53 -12.76 -22.61 7.24
C ARG A 53 -12.96 -24.09 7.56
N VAL A 54 -12.45 -24.51 8.72
CA VAL A 54 -12.71 -25.83 9.25
C VAL A 54 -14.16 -25.80 9.72
N ASN A 55 -14.98 -26.66 9.14
CA ASN A 55 -16.39 -26.83 9.49
C ASN A 55 -16.53 -27.85 10.61
#